data_AF-A0A7X7IMD0-F1
#
_entry.id   AF-A0A7X7IMD0-F1
#
_cell.length_a   1.000
_cell.length_b   1.000
_cell.length_c   1.000
_cell.angle_alpha   90.00
_cell.angle_beta   90.00
_cell.angle_gamma   90.00
#
_symmetry.space_group_name_H-M   'P 1'
#
loop_
_entity.id
_entity.type
_entity.pdbx_description
1 polymer ?
#
loop_
_entity_poly.entity_id
_entity_poly.type
_entity_poly.pdbx_seq_one_letter_code
_entity_poly.pdbx_strand_id
1 'polypeptide(L)'
;MALTPGSHPELFAQKKSRKAEVTVQNPSNSPSVLRHKETGRAQADAQTQSITTVPVIANGEAQKIPAFENPDNWIREDLWVETEFDTDGDGRHDRMHVGVTRPKQTDTEGLKLPVVYESSPYFAGTAGNNRDYFWNVRHELNAVPDKHIYPPQIERRGERPVISNSQVKAWVPYGFAVVHSSAPGTGLSQGCPTIGTRIEALAPKAVIDWLNGRAKGYTTPDGNEEVKAYWATGKVGMIGTSYNGTIPFAAATTGVEGLEAIIPVAPNTSYYHYYRS
;
A
#
# COMPACT_ATOMS: atom_id res chain seq x y z
N MET A 1 12.91 -21.29 -35.62
CA MET A 1 14.12 -20.65 -36.17
C MET A 1 14.89 -20.12 -34.98
N ALA A 2 16.01 -20.77 -34.66
CA ALA A 2 16.84 -20.50 -33.49
C ALA A 2 17.81 -19.36 -33.76
N LEU A 3 18.10 -18.52 -32.76
CA LEU A 3 19.40 -17.87 -32.58
C LEU A 3 19.61 -17.59 -31.07
N THR A 4 20.74 -18.07 -30.58
CA THR A 4 21.27 -18.06 -29.20
C THR A 4 22.02 -16.76 -28.86
N PRO A 5 22.35 -16.51 -27.57
CA PRO A 5 22.71 -15.20 -27.04
C PRO A 5 24.24 -14.94 -26.98
N GLY A 6 24.59 -13.65 -26.99
CA GLY A 6 25.96 -13.15 -26.80
C GLY A 6 26.34 -12.98 -25.33
N SER A 7 27.59 -13.31 -25.05
CA SER A 7 28.32 -13.38 -23.78
C SER A 7 28.87 -12.03 -23.28
N HIS A 8 28.87 -11.82 -21.96
CA HIS A 8 29.82 -10.94 -21.25
C HIS A 8 30.13 -11.52 -19.85
N PRO A 9 31.41 -11.71 -19.46
CA PRO A 9 31.78 -12.09 -18.10
C PRO A 9 32.40 -10.94 -17.28
N GLU A 10 32.16 -11.07 -15.96
CA GLU A 10 32.97 -10.64 -14.81
C GLU A 10 33.09 -9.15 -14.42
N LEU A 11 32.53 -8.83 -13.24
CA LEU A 11 33.05 -7.81 -12.34
C LEU A 11 33.10 -8.36 -10.91
N PHE A 12 34.33 -8.45 -10.42
CA PHE A 12 34.72 -9.00 -9.13
C PHE A 12 34.23 -8.18 -7.93
N ALA A 13 33.91 -8.92 -6.86
CA ALA A 13 33.70 -8.43 -5.51
C ALA A 13 34.98 -7.84 -4.89
N GLN A 14 34.84 -6.75 -4.12
CA GLN A 14 35.78 -6.40 -3.05
C GLN A 14 35.03 -5.94 -1.80
N LYS A 15 35.01 -6.82 -0.80
CA LYS A 15 34.83 -6.49 0.63
C LYS A 15 36.06 -5.73 1.12
N LYS A 16 35.86 -4.64 1.87
CA LYS A 16 36.86 -4.14 2.82
C LYS A 16 36.23 -3.93 4.19
N SER A 17 36.61 -4.81 5.11
CA SER A 17 36.50 -4.65 6.55
C SER A 17 37.41 -3.52 7.03
N ARG A 18 36.94 -2.72 7.99
CA ARG A 18 37.80 -2.07 9.00
C ARG A 18 37.13 -2.15 10.36
N LYS A 19 37.71 -2.98 11.23
CA LYS A 19 37.63 -2.84 12.69
C LYS A 19 38.78 -1.92 13.13
N ALA A 20 38.52 -1.06 14.09
CA ALA A 20 39.50 -0.61 15.06
C ALA A 20 38.77 -0.30 16.37
N GLU A 21 39.19 -0.99 17.43
CA GLU A 21 38.84 -0.80 18.84
C GLU A 21 39.30 0.58 19.34
N VAL A 22 38.71 1.07 20.44
CA VAL A 22 39.44 1.34 21.71
C VAL A 22 38.40 1.50 22.83
N THR A 23 38.50 0.61 23.81
CA THR A 23 37.95 0.68 25.18
C THR A 23 38.85 1.57 26.04
N VAL A 24 38.35 2.31 27.03
CA VAL A 24 38.88 2.37 28.43
C VAL A 24 38.00 3.30 29.31
N GLN A 25 37.35 2.65 30.28
CA GLN A 25 37.11 2.95 31.71
C GLN A 25 37.06 4.39 32.29
N ASN A 26 36.00 4.60 33.09
CA ASN A 26 35.84 5.57 34.19
C ASN A 26 36.92 5.40 35.29
N PRO A 27 37.12 6.41 36.16
CA PRO A 27 36.44 6.36 37.46
C PRO A 27 35.89 7.70 37.99
N SER A 28 34.97 7.51 38.94
CA SER A 28 34.28 8.44 39.84
C SER A 28 35.10 9.56 40.50
N ASN A 29 34.47 10.71 40.73
CA ASN A 29 34.39 11.33 42.06
C ASN A 29 33.35 12.47 42.12
N SER A 30 32.46 12.42 43.12
CA SER A 30 31.72 13.58 43.65
C SER A 30 32.54 14.23 44.78
N PRO A 31 32.33 15.51 45.09
CA PRO A 31 31.37 15.82 46.16
C PRO A 31 30.49 17.06 45.91
N SER A 32 29.40 17.12 46.65
CA SER A 32 28.43 18.21 46.77
C SER A 32 29.04 19.56 47.14
N VAL A 33 28.36 20.68 46.80
CA VAL A 33 27.90 21.74 47.73
C VAL A 33 27.26 22.95 46.98
N LEU A 34 26.02 23.26 47.39
CA LEU A 34 25.31 24.56 47.48
C LEU A 34 25.07 25.50 46.27
N ARG A 35 23.75 25.70 46.02
CA ARG A 35 22.99 26.93 45.72
C ARG A 35 23.56 27.94 44.70
N HIS A 36 22.82 28.15 43.62
CA HIS A 36 22.20 29.45 43.31
C HIS A 36 20.91 29.24 42.49
N LYS A 37 19.79 29.80 42.97
CA LYS A 37 18.54 29.92 42.21
C LYS A 37 18.70 31.10 41.26
N GLU A 38 18.92 30.84 39.98
CA GLU A 38 18.67 31.82 38.94
C GLU A 38 17.27 31.60 38.38
N THR A 39 16.41 32.58 38.60
CA THR A 39 15.09 32.71 37.99
C THR A 39 15.28 33.34 36.60
N GLY A 40 15.73 32.52 35.65
CA GLY A 40 15.73 32.88 34.24
C GLY A 40 14.33 32.67 33.67
N ARG A 41 13.66 33.76 33.27
CA ARG A 41 12.44 33.74 32.46
C ARG A 41 12.68 32.86 31.23
N ALA A 42 11.96 31.76 31.11
CA ALA A 42 11.81 31.07 29.84
C ALA A 42 11.04 32.00 28.89
N GLN A 43 11.76 32.63 27.96
CA GLN A 43 11.15 33.10 26.72
C GLN A 43 10.72 31.84 25.96
N ALA A 44 9.43 31.54 26.04
CA ALA A 44 8.80 30.62 25.12
C ALA A 44 8.82 31.32 23.75
N ASP A 45 9.80 30.96 22.92
CA ASP A 45 9.72 31.22 21.49
C ASP A 45 8.50 30.46 20.96
N ALA A 46 7.38 31.16 20.86
CA ALA A 46 6.25 30.71 20.08
C ALA A 46 6.71 30.68 18.62
N GLN A 47 7.27 29.55 18.19
CA GLN A 47 7.46 29.27 16.77
C GLN A 47 6.07 29.28 16.14
N THR A 48 5.77 30.35 15.40
CA THR A 48 4.62 30.42 14.53
C THR A 48 4.74 29.27 13.53
N GLN A 49 4.04 28.16 13.79
CA GLN A 49 3.98 27.05 12.85
C GLN A 49 3.40 27.59 11.54
N SER A 50 4.21 27.62 10.49
CA SER A 50 3.73 27.94 9.15
C SER A 50 2.73 26.88 8.74
N ILE A 51 1.45 27.26 8.59
CA ILE A 51 0.39 26.35 8.16
C ILE A 51 0.58 26.08 6.66
N THR A 52 0.66 24.81 6.29
CA THR A 52 0.76 24.36 4.90
C THR A 52 -0.60 24.55 4.22
N THR A 53 -0.61 25.26 3.09
CA THR A 53 -1.82 25.45 2.30
C THR A 53 -2.08 24.24 1.40
N VAL A 54 -3.30 23.69 1.46
CA VAL A 54 -3.75 22.60 0.59
C VAL A 54 -5.27 22.74 0.33
N PRO A 55 -5.76 22.52 -0.90
CA PRO A 55 -5.00 22.29 -2.13
C PRO A 55 -4.36 23.57 -2.67
N VAL A 56 -3.34 23.43 -3.52
CA VAL A 56 -2.80 24.52 -4.34
C VAL A 56 -3.16 24.21 -5.79
N ILE A 57 -4.04 25.02 -6.38
CA ILE A 57 -4.55 24.85 -7.74
C ILE A 57 -4.15 26.04 -8.59
N ALA A 58 -3.59 25.80 -9.78
CA ALA A 58 -3.34 26.83 -10.79
C ALA A 58 -3.78 26.30 -12.16
N ASN A 59 -4.50 27.13 -12.93
CA ASN A 59 -5.03 26.77 -14.25
C ASN A 59 -5.84 25.45 -14.29
N GLY A 60 -6.52 25.12 -13.18
CA GLY A 60 -7.31 23.88 -13.06
C GLY A 60 -6.50 22.63 -12.69
N GLU A 61 -5.19 22.75 -12.47
CA GLU A 61 -4.31 21.64 -12.11
C GLU A 61 -3.78 21.76 -10.69
N ALA A 62 -3.66 20.61 -10.00
CA ALA A 62 -2.95 20.53 -8.72
C ALA A 62 -1.48 20.87 -8.91
N GLN A 63 -0.95 21.70 -8.02
CA GLN A 63 0.44 22.14 -8.04
C GLN A 63 1.23 21.42 -6.94
N LYS A 64 2.55 21.32 -7.13
CA LYS A 64 3.42 20.78 -6.10
C LYS A 64 3.44 21.68 -4.87
N ILE A 65 3.42 21.06 -3.69
CA ILE A 65 3.49 21.70 -2.40
C ILE A 65 4.89 21.42 -1.84
N PRO A 66 5.80 22.42 -1.73
CA PRO A 66 7.19 22.21 -1.32
C PRO A 66 7.33 21.43 0.00
N ALA A 67 6.40 21.64 0.92
CA ALA A 67 6.38 20.95 2.21
C ALA A 67 6.12 19.43 2.10
N PHE A 68 5.58 18.96 0.98
CA PHE A 68 5.26 17.55 0.70
C PHE A 68 6.28 16.87 -0.23
N GLU A 69 7.30 17.59 -0.73
CA GLU A 69 8.20 17.04 -1.76
C GLU A 69 9.26 16.08 -1.21
N ASN A 70 9.68 16.23 0.05
CA ASN A 70 10.72 15.39 0.64
C ASN A 70 10.17 14.03 1.11
N PRO A 71 10.54 12.90 0.46
CA PRO A 71 10.04 11.58 0.81
C PRO A 71 10.42 11.08 2.21
N ASP A 72 11.53 11.58 2.76
CA ASP A 72 11.98 11.20 4.12
C ASP A 72 11.05 11.74 5.21
N ASN A 73 10.22 12.74 4.86
CA ASN A 73 9.19 13.30 5.73
C ASN A 73 7.81 12.64 5.53
N TRP A 74 7.69 11.62 4.68
CA TRP A 74 6.42 10.92 4.48
C TRP A 74 6.22 9.86 5.54
N ILE A 75 5.01 9.82 6.08
CA ILE A 75 4.54 8.74 6.94
C ILE A 75 4.23 7.54 6.05
N ARG A 76 4.76 6.37 6.44
CA ARG A 76 4.51 5.06 5.82
C ARG A 76 4.01 4.13 6.91
N GLU A 77 2.79 3.66 6.79
CA GLU A 77 2.15 2.76 7.77
C GLU A 77 1.34 1.68 7.05
N ASP A 78 1.11 0.56 7.73
CA ASP A 78 0.25 -0.50 7.23
C ASP A 78 -0.71 -1.02 8.31
N LEU A 79 -1.85 -1.53 7.87
CA LEU A 79 -2.94 -1.98 8.71
C LEU A 79 -3.79 -3.05 7.98
N TRP A 80 -4.81 -3.55 8.67
CA TRP A 80 -5.77 -4.52 8.14
C TRP A 80 -7.19 -3.98 8.23
N VAL A 81 -7.85 -3.77 7.08
CA VAL A 81 -9.24 -3.31 7.02
C VAL A 81 -10.18 -4.51 6.97
N GLU A 82 -11.11 -4.58 7.91
CA GLU A 82 -12.11 -5.65 8.00
C GLU A 82 -13.18 -5.49 6.91
N THR A 83 -13.52 -6.62 6.28
CA THR A 83 -14.51 -6.69 5.21
C THR A 83 -15.86 -7.19 5.74
N GLU A 84 -16.82 -7.38 4.84
CA GLU A 84 -18.17 -7.91 5.14
C GLU A 84 -18.32 -9.38 4.71
N PHE A 85 -17.23 -10.06 4.35
CA PHE A 85 -17.23 -11.41 3.79
C PHE A 85 -16.17 -12.30 4.45
N ASP A 86 -16.33 -13.60 4.27
CA ASP A 86 -15.43 -14.66 4.76
C ASP A 86 -15.23 -15.64 3.60
N THR A 87 -14.07 -15.55 2.92
CA THR A 87 -13.81 -16.36 1.72
C THR A 87 -13.00 -17.61 1.97
N ASP A 88 -12.37 -17.74 3.14
CA ASP A 88 -11.65 -18.95 3.55
C ASP A 88 -12.46 -19.84 4.51
N GLY A 89 -13.61 -19.35 5.00
CA GLY A 89 -14.58 -20.12 5.78
C GLY A 89 -14.14 -20.33 7.23
N ASP A 90 -13.27 -19.48 7.77
CA ASP A 90 -12.78 -19.59 9.14
C ASP A 90 -13.78 -19.07 10.20
N GLY A 91 -14.91 -18.51 9.75
CA GLY A 91 -15.98 -17.97 10.60
C GLY A 91 -15.78 -16.52 11.01
N ARG A 92 -14.77 -15.83 10.45
CA ARG A 92 -14.46 -14.43 10.70
C ARG A 92 -14.41 -13.67 9.38
N HIS A 93 -14.63 -12.36 9.44
CA HIS A 93 -14.51 -11.55 8.24
C HIS A 93 -13.05 -11.42 7.81
N ASP A 94 -12.80 -11.59 6.52
CA ASP A 94 -11.48 -11.39 5.92
C ASP A 94 -11.03 -9.94 6.16
N ARG A 95 -9.74 -9.74 6.43
CA ARG A 95 -9.14 -8.40 6.50
C ARG A 95 -8.14 -8.15 5.38
N MET A 96 -8.29 -7.01 4.72
CA MET A 96 -7.41 -6.57 3.63
C MET A 96 -6.19 -5.84 4.18
N HIS A 97 -5.00 -6.26 3.77
CA HIS A 97 -3.75 -5.58 4.09
C HIS A 97 -3.64 -4.29 3.28
N VAL A 98 -3.57 -3.16 3.98
CA VAL A 98 -3.58 -1.81 3.42
C VAL A 98 -2.31 -1.07 3.85
N GLY A 99 -1.63 -0.44 2.90
CA GLY A 99 -0.49 0.43 3.11
C GLY A 99 -0.84 1.87 2.79
N VAL A 100 -0.43 2.80 3.64
CA VAL A 100 -0.72 4.23 3.55
C VAL A 100 0.60 4.98 3.39
N THR A 101 0.60 5.96 2.48
CA THR A 101 1.65 6.97 2.38
C THR A 101 1.04 8.36 2.37
N ARG A 102 1.43 9.20 3.33
CA ARG A 102 0.91 10.56 3.50
C ARG A 102 1.98 11.52 4.03
N PRO A 103 1.91 12.82 3.74
CA PRO A 103 2.88 13.78 4.25
C PRO A 103 2.67 14.01 5.77
N LYS A 104 3.76 14.23 6.52
CA LYS A 104 3.72 14.39 7.99
C LYS A 104 2.78 15.48 8.52
N GLN A 105 2.43 16.45 7.69
CA GLN A 105 1.51 17.56 8.01
C GLN A 105 0.10 17.07 8.33
N THR A 106 -0.25 15.86 7.89
CA THR A 106 -1.48 15.18 8.34
C THR A 106 -1.47 14.90 9.86
N ASP A 107 -0.30 14.71 10.48
CA ASP A 107 -0.14 14.58 11.94
C ASP A 107 0.18 15.93 12.59
N THR A 108 1.10 16.71 12.01
CA THR A 108 1.63 17.90 12.68
C THR A 108 0.74 19.13 12.56
N GLU A 109 -0.11 19.20 11.54
CA GLU A 109 -0.99 20.34 11.26
C GLU A 109 -2.48 19.93 11.20
N GLY A 110 -2.77 18.64 11.35
CA GLY A 110 -4.14 18.11 11.27
C GLY A 110 -4.77 18.20 9.88
N LEU A 111 -3.94 18.27 8.82
CA LEU A 111 -4.45 18.34 7.45
C LEU A 111 -5.21 17.07 7.07
N LYS A 112 -6.32 17.26 6.37
CA LYS A 112 -7.06 16.17 5.73
C LYS A 112 -6.84 16.19 4.22
N LEU A 113 -6.52 15.04 3.64
CA LEU A 113 -6.22 14.91 2.22
C LEU A 113 -7.21 13.99 1.48
N PRO A 114 -7.51 14.25 0.21
CA PRO A 114 -8.08 13.23 -0.68
C PRO A 114 -7.10 12.08 -0.90
N VAL A 115 -7.63 10.93 -1.29
CA VAL A 115 -6.86 9.68 -1.46
C VAL A 115 -6.81 9.25 -2.91
N VAL A 116 -5.62 8.87 -3.37
CA VAL A 116 -5.44 8.04 -4.57
C VAL A 116 -5.20 6.60 -4.12
N TYR A 117 -6.08 5.70 -4.52
CA TYR A 117 -6.09 4.30 -4.08
C TYR A 117 -5.81 3.35 -5.24
N GLU A 118 -4.79 2.51 -5.10
CA GLU A 118 -4.49 1.40 -6.02
C GLU A 118 -4.55 0.06 -5.29
N SER A 119 -5.45 -0.82 -5.72
CA SER A 119 -5.51 -2.21 -5.23
C SER A 119 -4.91 -3.15 -6.26
N SER A 120 -4.18 -4.18 -5.81
CA SER A 120 -3.53 -5.12 -6.71
C SER A 120 -3.48 -6.54 -6.16
N PRO A 121 -3.77 -7.55 -6.99
CA PRO A 121 -3.45 -8.94 -6.67
C PRO A 121 -1.96 -9.27 -6.86
N TYR A 122 -1.15 -8.33 -7.36
CA TYR A 122 0.23 -8.57 -7.78
C TYR A 122 1.30 -8.10 -6.79
N PHE A 123 0.96 -7.21 -5.85
CA PHE A 123 1.95 -6.53 -5.02
C PHE A 123 2.86 -7.47 -4.22
N ALA A 124 2.33 -8.62 -3.82
CA ALA A 124 3.07 -9.60 -3.03
C ALA A 124 3.83 -10.65 -3.86
N GLY A 125 3.78 -10.57 -5.19
CA GLY A 125 4.34 -11.59 -6.09
C GLY A 125 3.28 -12.39 -6.83
N THR A 126 3.72 -13.20 -7.80
CA THR A 126 2.85 -14.02 -8.65
C THR A 126 3.47 -15.41 -8.85
N ALA A 127 2.66 -16.36 -9.32
CA ALA A 127 3.11 -17.71 -9.73
C ALA A 127 4.10 -17.70 -10.91
N GLY A 128 4.36 -16.54 -11.50
CA GLY A 128 5.12 -16.42 -12.73
C GLY A 128 4.36 -17.05 -13.90
N ASN A 129 5.14 -17.49 -14.88
CA ASN A 129 4.69 -17.86 -16.22
C ASN A 129 5.30 -19.21 -16.66
N ASN A 130 5.54 -20.10 -15.68
CA ASN A 130 5.84 -21.50 -15.98
C ASN A 130 4.63 -22.12 -16.70
N ARG A 131 4.89 -22.68 -17.88
CA ARG A 131 3.87 -23.28 -18.74
C ARG A 131 3.19 -24.49 -18.11
N ASP A 132 3.84 -25.15 -17.15
CA ASP A 132 3.26 -26.28 -16.42
C ASP A 132 2.01 -25.87 -15.63
N TYR A 133 1.90 -24.60 -15.23
CA TYR A 133 0.74 -24.08 -14.50
C TYR A 133 -0.42 -23.66 -15.42
N PHE A 134 -0.26 -23.75 -16.74
CA PHE A 134 -1.31 -23.43 -17.70
C PHE A 134 -2.02 -24.70 -18.16
N TRP A 135 -3.32 -24.58 -18.45
CA TRP A 135 -4.06 -25.66 -19.10
C TRP A 135 -3.44 -26.01 -20.46
N ASN A 136 -3.31 -27.30 -20.74
CA ASN A 136 -2.90 -27.75 -22.06
C ASN A 136 -4.04 -27.53 -23.07
N VAL A 137 -3.86 -26.56 -23.95
CA VAL A 137 -4.85 -26.22 -25.00
C VAL A 137 -4.84 -27.20 -26.19
N ARG A 138 -3.89 -28.15 -26.24
CA ARG A 138 -3.84 -29.19 -27.28
C ARG A 138 -4.56 -30.44 -26.77
N HIS A 139 -5.88 -30.40 -26.81
CA HIS A 139 -6.77 -31.51 -26.46
C HIS A 139 -8.03 -31.46 -27.32
N GLU A 140 -8.72 -32.58 -27.46
CA GLU A 140 -9.98 -32.65 -28.21
C GLU A 140 -11.08 -31.84 -27.54
N LEU A 141 -11.97 -31.25 -28.35
CA LEU A 141 -13.12 -30.52 -27.84
C LEU A 141 -14.01 -31.44 -27.01
N ASN A 142 -14.45 -30.95 -25.84
CA ASN A 142 -15.26 -31.69 -24.85
C ASN A 142 -14.56 -32.91 -24.22
N ALA A 143 -13.29 -33.15 -24.50
CA ALA A 143 -12.52 -34.14 -23.75
C ALA A 143 -12.26 -33.63 -22.32
N VAL A 144 -12.26 -34.56 -21.37
CA VAL A 144 -11.83 -34.27 -20.00
C VAL A 144 -10.34 -33.94 -20.04
N PRO A 145 -9.92 -32.73 -19.64
CA PRO A 145 -8.52 -32.37 -19.65
C PRO A 145 -7.75 -33.13 -18.57
N ASP A 146 -6.44 -33.27 -18.77
CA ASP A 146 -5.55 -33.77 -17.73
C ASP A 146 -5.64 -32.92 -16.45
N LYS A 147 -5.28 -33.52 -15.32
CA LYS A 147 -5.29 -32.83 -14.03
C LYS A 147 -4.42 -31.57 -14.08
N HIS A 148 -4.99 -30.43 -13.71
CA HIS A 148 -4.28 -29.17 -13.64
C HIS A 148 -3.18 -29.20 -12.56
N ILE A 149 -2.02 -28.65 -12.91
CA ILE A 149 -0.88 -28.50 -12.00
C ILE A 149 -0.95 -27.09 -11.42
N TYR A 150 -1.06 -27.01 -10.10
CA TYR A 150 -1.08 -25.73 -9.39
C TYR A 150 0.34 -25.27 -9.04
N PRO A 151 0.61 -23.95 -9.06
CA PRO A 151 1.85 -23.42 -8.53
C PRO A 151 1.99 -23.71 -7.04
N PRO A 152 3.23 -23.76 -6.50
CA PRO A 152 3.43 -23.74 -5.06
C PRO A 152 2.91 -22.43 -4.46
N GLN A 153 2.81 -22.38 -3.13
CA GLN A 153 2.43 -21.17 -2.41
C GLN A 153 3.33 -20.00 -2.83
N ILE A 154 2.72 -18.85 -3.14
CA ILE A 154 3.46 -17.67 -3.56
C ILE A 154 4.20 -17.07 -2.36
N GLU A 155 5.51 -16.98 -2.46
CA GLU A 155 6.32 -16.31 -1.47
C GLU A 155 6.08 -14.80 -1.51
N ARG A 156 5.66 -14.24 -0.37
CA ARG A 156 5.39 -12.81 -0.23
C ARG A 156 6.68 -12.00 -0.46
N ARG A 157 6.56 -10.97 -1.30
CA ARG A 157 7.62 -9.98 -1.56
C ARG A 157 7.40 -8.67 -0.81
N GLY A 158 8.45 -7.86 -0.73
CA GLY A 158 8.46 -6.54 -0.11
C GLY A 158 8.71 -6.57 1.40
N GLU A 159 8.74 -5.40 2.02
CA GLU A 159 9.00 -5.21 3.45
C GLU A 159 7.93 -4.29 4.04
N ARG A 160 7.35 -4.67 5.17
CA ARG A 160 6.39 -3.82 5.87
C ARG A 160 7.12 -2.55 6.36
N PRO A 161 6.44 -1.38 6.38
CA PRO A 161 5.02 -1.16 6.07
C PRO A 161 4.73 -0.90 4.58
N VAL A 162 5.70 -1.08 3.68
CA VAL A 162 5.55 -0.70 2.27
C VAL A 162 4.98 -1.84 1.43
N ILE A 163 3.74 -1.67 0.95
CA ILE A 163 3.15 -2.57 -0.07
C ILE A 163 3.67 -2.24 -1.47
N SER A 164 3.68 -0.96 -1.83
CA SER A 164 4.08 -0.49 -3.16
C SER A 164 4.57 0.96 -3.11
N ASN A 165 5.40 1.34 -4.08
CA ASN A 165 5.80 2.73 -4.35
C ASN A 165 5.15 3.31 -5.62
N SER A 166 4.31 2.52 -6.30
CA SER A 166 3.46 3.00 -7.39
C SER A 166 2.63 4.20 -6.91
N GLN A 167 2.35 5.16 -7.80
CA GLN A 167 1.55 6.35 -7.54
C GLN A 167 2.12 7.36 -6.50
N VAL A 168 2.95 6.94 -5.53
CA VAL A 168 3.36 7.80 -4.39
C VAL A 168 3.98 9.12 -4.82
N LYS A 169 5.05 9.07 -5.64
CA LYS A 169 5.75 10.30 -6.09
C LYS A 169 4.92 11.15 -7.06
N ALA A 170 3.92 10.55 -7.71
CA ALA A 170 3.04 11.26 -8.62
C ALA A 170 1.99 12.10 -7.89
N TRP A 171 1.58 11.68 -6.68
CA TRP A 171 0.40 12.26 -6.02
C TRP A 171 0.69 12.90 -4.66
N VAL A 172 1.63 12.37 -3.87
CA VAL A 172 1.93 12.95 -2.54
C VAL A 172 2.42 14.40 -2.62
N PRO A 173 3.37 14.76 -3.51
CA PRO A 173 3.79 16.16 -3.66
C PRO A 173 2.67 17.13 -4.05
N TYR A 174 1.56 16.61 -4.59
CA TYR A 174 0.44 17.39 -5.12
C TYR A 174 -0.77 17.46 -4.16
N GLY A 175 -0.59 17.00 -2.91
CA GLY A 175 -1.62 17.14 -1.86
C GLY A 175 -2.60 15.97 -1.77
N PHE A 176 -2.19 14.77 -2.19
CA PHE A 176 -2.98 13.55 -2.04
C PHE A 176 -2.26 12.56 -1.12
N ALA A 177 -3.01 11.86 -0.27
CA ALA A 177 -2.51 10.63 0.34
C ALA A 177 -2.61 9.49 -0.67
N VAL A 178 -1.69 8.53 -0.60
CA VAL A 178 -1.68 7.35 -1.48
C VAL A 178 -1.89 6.10 -0.66
N VAL A 179 -2.88 5.31 -1.04
CA VAL A 179 -3.24 4.05 -0.39
C VAL A 179 -3.04 2.91 -1.35
N HIS A 180 -2.50 1.81 -0.84
CA HIS A 180 -2.39 0.55 -1.56
C HIS A 180 -3.05 -0.56 -0.77
N SER A 181 -3.64 -1.53 -1.45
CA SER A 181 -4.05 -2.78 -0.79
C SER A 181 -3.67 -4.00 -1.60
N SER A 182 -3.36 -5.09 -0.90
CA SER A 182 -3.32 -6.41 -1.53
C SER A 182 -4.77 -6.91 -1.71
N ALA A 183 -5.09 -7.46 -2.88
CA ALA A 183 -6.40 -8.05 -3.14
C ALA A 183 -6.67 -9.27 -2.20
N PRO A 184 -7.93 -9.74 -2.07
CA PRO A 184 -8.28 -10.89 -1.23
C PRO A 184 -7.39 -12.12 -1.48
N GLY A 185 -6.93 -12.75 -0.41
CA GLY A 185 -6.05 -13.91 -0.44
C GLY A 185 -4.67 -13.69 -1.06
N THR A 186 -4.23 -12.43 -1.20
CA THR A 186 -2.89 -12.09 -1.69
C THR A 186 -2.10 -11.32 -0.64
N GLY A 187 -0.78 -11.48 -0.63
CA GLY A 187 0.08 -10.78 0.31
C GLY A 187 -0.21 -11.13 1.76
N LEU A 188 -0.55 -10.13 2.56
CA LEU A 188 -1.01 -10.33 3.94
C LEU A 188 -2.52 -10.10 4.09
N SER A 189 -3.25 -9.91 2.99
CA SER A 189 -4.72 -9.92 3.03
C SER A 189 -5.20 -11.35 3.28
N GLN A 190 -6.19 -11.50 4.15
CA GLN A 190 -6.82 -12.78 4.46
C GLN A 190 -7.76 -13.23 3.32
N GLY A 191 -8.32 -14.43 3.46
CA GLY A 191 -9.24 -15.01 2.50
C GLY A 191 -8.55 -15.69 1.32
N CYS A 192 -9.31 -15.83 0.23
CA CYS A 192 -8.89 -16.52 -1.00
C CYS A 192 -9.07 -15.63 -2.24
N PRO A 193 -8.19 -15.74 -3.26
CA PRO A 193 -8.42 -15.11 -4.55
C PRO A 193 -9.64 -15.76 -5.23
N THR A 194 -10.61 -14.94 -5.65
CA THR A 194 -11.88 -15.44 -6.23
C THR A 194 -12.03 -15.16 -7.72
N ILE A 195 -11.20 -14.29 -8.31
CA ILE A 195 -11.12 -13.94 -9.74
C ILE A 195 -12.49 -13.60 -10.38
N GLY A 196 -12.79 -12.32 -10.49
CA GLY A 196 -13.96 -11.81 -11.21
C GLY A 196 -15.30 -11.97 -10.51
N THR A 197 -15.29 -12.40 -9.24
CA THR A 197 -16.49 -12.42 -8.42
C THR A 197 -16.74 -11.06 -7.77
N ARG A 198 -17.92 -10.91 -7.14
CA ARG A 198 -18.29 -9.71 -6.38
C ARG A 198 -17.32 -9.39 -5.24
N ILE A 199 -16.58 -10.38 -4.71
CA ILE A 199 -15.60 -10.16 -3.62
C ILE A 199 -14.52 -9.15 -4.05
N GLU A 200 -14.09 -9.18 -5.31
CA GLU A 200 -13.08 -8.24 -5.81
C GLU A 200 -13.58 -6.80 -5.92
N ALA A 201 -14.90 -6.60 -5.93
CA ALA A 201 -15.53 -5.28 -5.79
C ALA A 201 -15.73 -4.88 -4.32
N LEU A 202 -16.04 -5.84 -3.44
CA LEU A 202 -16.30 -5.58 -2.01
C LEU A 202 -15.02 -5.32 -1.20
N ALA A 203 -13.90 -5.92 -1.58
CA ALA A 203 -12.62 -5.69 -0.92
C ALA A 203 -12.17 -4.22 -0.96
N PRO A 204 -12.07 -3.56 -2.14
CA PRO A 204 -11.76 -2.13 -2.19
C PRO A 204 -12.87 -1.25 -1.60
N LYS A 205 -14.15 -1.67 -1.68
CA LYS A 205 -15.25 -0.98 -0.97
C LYS A 205 -14.97 -0.89 0.53
N ALA A 206 -14.56 -1.98 1.17
CA ALA A 206 -14.27 -1.98 2.62
C ALA A 206 -13.15 -0.99 2.97
N VAL A 207 -12.10 -0.90 2.15
CA VAL A 207 -11.03 0.10 2.32
C VAL A 207 -11.55 1.53 2.16
N ILE A 208 -12.43 1.78 1.19
CA ILE A 208 -13.07 3.10 0.99
C ILE A 208 -13.99 3.44 2.18
N ASP A 209 -14.74 2.47 2.69
CA ASP A 209 -15.56 2.63 3.88
C ASP A 209 -14.70 2.95 5.11
N TRP A 210 -13.55 2.31 5.28
CA TRP A 210 -12.60 2.64 6.36
C TRP A 210 -12.05 4.07 6.22
N LEU A 211 -11.67 4.48 5.02
CA LEU A 211 -11.25 5.86 4.71
C LEU A 211 -12.34 6.90 5.00
N ASN A 212 -13.60 6.46 5.08
CA ASN A 212 -14.76 7.28 5.41
C ASN A 212 -15.32 7.00 6.82
N GLY A 213 -14.64 6.20 7.65
CA GLY A 213 -15.07 5.89 9.01
C GLY A 213 -16.28 4.96 9.14
N ARG A 214 -16.63 4.22 8.07
CA ARG A 214 -17.74 3.25 8.01
C ARG A 214 -17.31 1.78 8.13
N ALA A 215 -16.00 1.50 8.08
CA ALA A 215 -15.43 0.18 8.35
C ALA A 215 -14.27 0.27 9.34
N LYS A 216 -13.94 -0.85 9.98
CA LYS A 216 -12.87 -0.93 10.97
C LYS A 216 -11.54 -1.28 10.33
N GLY A 217 -10.48 -0.63 10.80
CA GLY A 217 -9.10 -0.98 10.49
C GLY A 217 -8.38 -1.42 11.76
N TYR A 218 -7.39 -2.30 11.65
CA TYR A 218 -6.69 -2.91 12.77
C TYR A 218 -5.17 -2.94 12.57
N THR A 219 -4.40 -2.87 13.66
CA THR A 219 -2.92 -2.92 13.60
C THR A 219 -2.37 -4.30 13.21
N THR A 220 -3.16 -5.35 13.37
CA THR A 220 -2.78 -6.74 13.08
C THR A 220 -3.95 -7.51 12.46
N PRO A 221 -3.69 -8.63 11.73
CA PRO A 221 -4.73 -9.41 11.08
C PRO A 221 -5.77 -9.99 12.05
N ASP A 222 -5.39 -10.31 13.29
CA ASP A 222 -6.27 -10.98 14.26
C ASP A 222 -6.49 -10.20 15.56
N GLY A 223 -5.85 -9.03 15.70
CA GLY A 223 -5.97 -8.19 16.90
C GLY A 223 -7.18 -7.26 16.88
N ASN A 224 -7.36 -6.53 17.99
CA ASN A 224 -8.51 -5.65 18.22
C ASN A 224 -8.13 -4.17 18.36
N GLU A 225 -6.85 -3.82 18.22
CA GLU A 225 -6.41 -2.42 18.27
C GLU A 225 -6.77 -1.73 16.95
N GLU A 226 -7.69 -0.77 17.02
CA GLU A 226 -8.24 -0.10 15.85
C GLU A 226 -7.33 1.04 15.34
N VAL A 227 -7.25 1.15 14.01
CA VAL A 227 -6.60 2.25 13.29
C VAL A 227 -7.67 3.05 12.55
N LYS A 228 -7.67 4.38 12.68
CA LYS A 228 -8.64 5.28 12.06
C LYS A 228 -8.00 6.18 11.02
N ALA A 229 -8.66 6.39 9.88
CA ALA A 229 -8.23 7.29 8.82
C ALA A 229 -8.58 8.77 9.12
N TYR A 230 -8.19 9.31 10.27
CA TYR A 230 -8.54 10.69 10.68
C TYR A 230 -8.00 11.77 9.71
N TRP A 231 -6.95 11.45 8.98
CA TRP A 231 -6.27 12.27 8.00
C TRP A 231 -6.94 12.27 6.62
N ALA A 232 -7.94 11.41 6.38
CA ALA A 232 -8.64 11.35 5.11
C ALA A 232 -9.80 12.35 5.06
N THR A 233 -10.04 12.94 3.88
CA THR A 233 -11.24 13.76 3.62
C THR A 233 -12.50 12.92 3.37
N GLY A 234 -12.34 11.61 3.14
CA GLY A 234 -13.39 10.71 2.64
C GLY A 234 -13.48 10.65 1.11
N LYS A 235 -12.82 11.57 0.38
CA LYS A 235 -12.80 11.58 -1.09
C LYS A 235 -11.69 10.67 -1.62
N VAL A 236 -12.07 9.66 -2.37
CA VAL A 236 -11.18 8.63 -2.90
C VAL A 236 -11.29 8.57 -4.42
N GLY A 237 -10.15 8.62 -5.11
CA GLY A 237 -10.02 8.24 -6.52
C GLY A 237 -9.28 6.92 -6.62
N MET A 238 -9.73 6.01 -7.49
CA MET A 238 -9.03 4.75 -7.74
C MET A 238 -8.33 4.72 -9.10
N ILE A 239 -7.14 4.13 -9.16
CA ILE A 239 -6.31 4.07 -10.38
C ILE A 239 -5.60 2.72 -10.48
N GLY A 240 -5.30 2.29 -11.70
CA GLY A 240 -4.40 1.18 -11.95
C GLY A 240 -4.46 0.68 -13.40
N THR A 241 -3.50 -0.19 -13.74
CA THR A 241 -3.40 -0.81 -15.08
C THR A 241 -3.72 -2.30 -15.04
N SER A 242 -4.33 -2.84 -16.10
CA SER A 242 -4.70 -4.25 -16.20
C SER A 242 -5.63 -4.66 -15.06
N TYR A 243 -5.32 -5.69 -14.28
CA TYR A 243 -6.13 -6.07 -13.11
C TYR A 243 -6.26 -4.94 -12.08
N ASN A 244 -5.20 -4.15 -11.87
CA ASN A 244 -5.28 -2.97 -11.01
C ASN A 244 -6.24 -1.91 -11.59
N GLY A 245 -6.51 -1.93 -12.90
CA GLY A 245 -7.53 -1.11 -13.57
C GLY A 245 -8.92 -1.75 -13.58
N THR A 246 -9.00 -3.09 -13.57
CA THR A 246 -10.24 -3.86 -13.39
C THR A 246 -10.87 -3.61 -12.03
N ILE A 247 -10.07 -3.56 -10.96
CA ILE A 247 -10.57 -3.41 -9.58
C ILE A 247 -11.32 -2.07 -9.37
N PRO A 248 -10.81 -0.90 -9.82
CA PRO A 248 -11.57 0.35 -9.82
C PRO A 248 -12.92 0.24 -10.53
N PHE A 249 -12.95 -0.42 -11.70
CA PHE A 249 -14.19 -0.64 -12.44
C PHE A 249 -15.19 -1.48 -11.62
N ALA A 250 -14.72 -2.58 -11.02
CA ALA A 250 -15.54 -3.43 -10.15
C ALA A 250 -16.04 -2.67 -8.91
N ALA A 251 -15.16 -1.93 -8.22
CA ALA A 251 -15.50 -1.12 -7.05
C ALA A 251 -16.59 -0.08 -7.36
N ALA A 252 -16.52 0.59 -8.51
CA ALA A 252 -17.53 1.57 -8.92
C ALA A 252 -18.94 0.97 -9.04
N THR A 253 -19.07 -0.30 -9.41
CA THR A 253 -20.38 -0.98 -9.48
C THR A 253 -21.06 -1.18 -8.13
N THR A 254 -20.33 -1.02 -7.02
CA THR A 254 -20.89 -1.12 -5.67
C THR A 254 -21.68 0.12 -5.25
N GLY A 255 -21.45 1.27 -5.91
CA GLY A 255 -22.01 2.56 -5.49
C GLY A 255 -21.49 3.06 -4.13
N VAL A 256 -20.31 2.60 -3.68
CA VAL A 256 -19.74 2.99 -2.39
C VAL A 256 -19.55 4.51 -2.29
N GLU A 257 -20.06 5.09 -1.21
CA GLU A 257 -19.93 6.52 -0.94
C GLU A 257 -18.45 6.91 -0.72
N GLY A 258 -18.05 8.05 -1.28
CA GLY A 258 -16.67 8.53 -1.18
C GLY A 258 -15.74 8.07 -2.32
N LEU A 259 -16.15 7.11 -3.17
CA LEU A 259 -15.47 6.86 -4.44
C LEU A 259 -15.92 7.90 -5.47
N GLU A 260 -15.11 8.93 -5.65
CA GLU A 260 -15.44 10.12 -6.47
C GLU A 260 -15.03 9.95 -7.93
N ALA A 261 -13.99 9.17 -8.21
CA ALA A 261 -13.46 8.97 -9.55
C ALA A 261 -12.74 7.63 -9.71
N ILE A 262 -12.78 7.07 -10.92
CA ILE A 262 -11.95 5.93 -11.31
C ILE A 262 -11.15 6.27 -12.57
N ILE A 263 -9.90 5.80 -12.62
CA ILE A 263 -8.99 5.92 -13.76
C ILE A 263 -8.51 4.52 -14.13
N PRO A 264 -9.40 3.68 -14.72
CA PRO A 264 -9.03 2.32 -15.13
C PRO A 264 -8.22 2.35 -16.43
N VAL A 265 -6.99 1.84 -16.40
CA VAL A 265 -6.12 1.75 -17.59
C VAL A 265 -6.07 0.30 -18.07
N ALA A 266 -6.47 0.05 -19.32
CA ALA A 266 -6.57 -1.30 -19.90
C ALA A 266 -7.29 -2.33 -18.99
N PRO A 267 -8.49 -2.01 -18.45
CA PRO A 267 -9.20 -2.91 -17.55
C PRO A 267 -9.76 -4.12 -18.30
N ASN A 268 -9.94 -5.22 -17.57
CA ASN A 268 -10.90 -6.26 -17.94
C ASN A 268 -12.29 -5.82 -17.45
N THR A 269 -13.25 -5.64 -18.36
CA THR A 269 -14.63 -5.25 -18.03
C THR A 269 -15.61 -6.43 -18.00
N SER A 270 -15.18 -7.61 -18.46
CA SER A 270 -15.96 -8.85 -18.43
C SER A 270 -15.03 -10.05 -18.48
N TYR A 271 -14.99 -10.82 -17.39
CA TYR A 271 -14.18 -12.05 -17.31
C TYR A 271 -14.55 -13.09 -18.36
N TYR A 272 -15.81 -13.10 -18.83
CA TYR A 272 -16.18 -13.94 -19.96
C TYR A 272 -15.42 -13.52 -21.22
N HIS A 273 -15.49 -12.25 -21.62
CA HIS A 273 -14.81 -11.76 -22.81
C HIS A 273 -13.28 -11.76 -22.70
N TYR A 274 -12.74 -11.77 -21.47
CA TYR A 274 -11.31 -11.89 -21.25
C TYR A 274 -10.77 -13.29 -21.56
N TYR A 275 -11.57 -14.33 -21.37
CA TYR A 275 -11.17 -15.73 -21.57
C TYR A 275 -11.92 -16.45 -22.70
N ARG A 276 -12.92 -15.82 -23.32
CA ARG A 276 -13.80 -16.40 -24.35
C ARG A 276 -14.09 -15.35 -25.43
N SER A 277 -14.22 -15.81 -26.67
CA SER A 277 -14.55 -15.03 -27.87
C SER A 277 -15.94 -15.34 -28.38
#